data_AF-A0A7D7A2E2-F1
#
_entry.id   AF-A0A7D7A2E2-F1
#
_cell.length_a   1.000
_cell.length_b   1.000
_cell.length_c   1.000
_cell.angle_alpha   90.00
_cell.angle_beta   90.00
_cell.angle_gamma   90.00
#
_symmetry.space_group_name_H-M   'P 1'
#
loop_
_entity.id
_entity.type
_entity.pdbx_description
1 polymer ?
#
loop_
_entity_poly.entity_id
_entity_poly.type
_entity_poly.pdbx_seq_one_letter_code
_entity_poly.pdbx_strand_id
1 'polypeptide(L)'
;MPNELQQPAQQAQQVAQDQLNLLPQDQQDQVRNYVQTLPAPFNELLPPVFQNNLDGWIKNALYVMNKQGIPGSYDGIFRNIIRESGGNPQAINLYDSNAAAGIPSKGLLQVIDPTFQAYHVEGTSWDIYDPVANIAAACNYAAHRYGSIDNVFGAY
;
A
#
# COMPACT_ATOMS: atom_id res chain seq x y z
N MET A 1 10.59 -2.08 -19.98
CA MET A 1 11.65 -3.09 -19.73
C MET A 1 11.14 -4.44 -20.21
N PRO A 2 11.88 -5.19 -21.03
CA PRO A 2 11.56 -6.58 -21.36
C PRO A 2 11.40 -7.43 -20.08
N ASN A 3 10.53 -8.45 -20.09
CA ASN A 3 10.27 -9.31 -18.92
C ASN A 3 11.54 -9.93 -18.30
N GLU A 4 12.57 -10.18 -19.11
CA GLU A 4 13.84 -10.79 -18.70
C GLU A 4 14.69 -9.90 -17.76
N LEU A 5 14.43 -8.58 -17.72
CA LEU A 5 15.17 -7.63 -16.87
C LEU A 5 14.44 -7.26 -15.57
N GLN A 6 13.22 -7.77 -15.34
CA GLN A 6 12.42 -7.40 -14.18
C GLN A 6 12.91 -8.03 -12.87
N GLN A 7 13.26 -9.32 -12.88
CA GLN A 7 13.79 -10.00 -11.69
C GLN A 7 15.14 -9.43 -11.22
N PRO A 8 16.13 -9.19 -12.10
CA PRO A 8 17.38 -8.54 -11.70
C PRO A 8 17.17 -7.14 -11.12
N ALA A 9 16.21 -6.38 -11.66
CA ALA A 9 15.90 -5.03 -11.17
C ALA A 9 15.26 -5.05 -9.76
N GLN A 10 14.35 -5.98 -9.50
CA GLN A 10 13.75 -6.15 -8.16
C GLN A 10 14.80 -6.57 -7.13
N GLN A 11 15.69 -7.49 -7.50
CA GLN A 11 16.77 -7.93 -6.62
C GLN A 11 17.73 -6.78 -6.30
N ALA A 12 18.06 -5.94 -7.29
CA ALA A 12 18.88 -4.76 -7.07
C ALA A 12 18.21 -3.74 -6.13
N GLN A 13 16.90 -3.51 -6.26
CA GLN A 13 16.14 -2.62 -5.37
C GLN A 13 16.12 -3.12 -3.93
N GLN A 14 15.91 -4.43 -3.74
CA GLN A 14 15.88 -5.02 -2.41
C GLN A 14 17.25 -4.92 -1.73
N VAL A 15 18.33 -5.26 -2.45
CA VAL A 15 19.70 -5.12 -1.94
C VAL A 15 20.02 -3.66 -1.60
N ALA A 16 19.61 -2.69 -2.43
CA ALA A 16 19.82 -1.28 -2.15
C ALA A 16 19.07 -0.82 -0.89
N GLN A 17 17.83 -1.27 -0.70
CA GLN A 17 17.05 -0.95 0.50
C GLN A 17 17.63 -1.59 1.76
N ASP A 18 18.07 -2.85 1.69
CA ASP A 18 18.70 -3.54 2.81
C ASP A 18 20.00 -2.85 3.24
N GLN A 19 20.83 -2.43 2.28
CA GLN A 19 22.04 -1.66 2.56
C GLN A 19 21.73 -0.28 3.16
N LEU A 20 20.71 0.41 2.66
CA LEU A 20 20.28 1.70 3.19
C LEU A 20 19.83 1.59 4.65
N ASN A 21 19.09 0.53 4.99
CA ASN A 21 18.57 0.31 6.34
C ASN A 21 19.68 0.09 7.40
N LEU A 22 20.91 -0.26 6.98
CA LEU A 22 22.07 -0.40 7.87
C LEU A 22 22.71 0.95 8.24
N LEU A 23 22.36 2.04 7.54
CA LEU A 23 22.95 3.35 7.76
C LEU A 23 22.20 4.15 8.84
N PRO A 24 22.88 5.06 9.56
CA PRO A 24 22.22 6.09 10.36
C PRO A 24 21.23 6.93 9.53
N GLN A 25 20.14 7.42 10.16
CA GLN A 25 19.05 8.12 9.46
C GLN A 25 19.51 9.34 8.65
N ASP A 26 20.42 10.14 9.19
CA ASP A 26 21.01 11.28 8.49
C ASP A 26 21.75 10.88 7.21
N GLN A 27 22.39 9.70 7.21
CA GLN A 27 23.05 9.16 6.03
C GLN A 27 22.03 8.54 5.06
N GLN A 28 20.95 7.94 5.55
CA GLN A 28 19.87 7.42 4.70
C GLN A 28 19.23 8.53 3.86
N ASP A 29 18.95 9.67 4.49
CA ASP A 29 18.36 10.84 3.82
C ASP A 29 19.32 11.41 2.76
N GLN A 30 20.61 11.48 3.06
CA GLN A 30 21.63 11.92 2.09
C GLN A 30 21.70 10.99 0.87
N VAL A 31 21.72 9.66 1.09
CA VAL A 31 21.73 8.68 0.01
C VAL A 31 20.47 8.78 -0.84
N ARG A 32 19.29 8.88 -0.21
CA ARG A 32 18.02 9.05 -0.93
C ARG A 32 17.98 10.31 -1.77
N ASN A 33 18.36 11.45 -1.19
CA ASN A 33 18.41 12.72 -1.91
C ASN A 33 19.36 12.63 -3.10
N TYR A 34 20.52 12.00 -2.94
CA TYR A 34 21.45 11.79 -4.04
C TYR A 34 20.88 10.89 -5.14
N VAL A 35 20.33 9.73 -4.78
CA VAL A 35 19.72 8.77 -5.72
C VAL A 35 18.60 9.43 -6.54
N GLN A 36 17.78 10.29 -5.92
CA GLN A 36 16.71 11.04 -6.62
C GLN A 36 17.24 12.00 -7.69
N THR A 37 18.49 12.49 -7.57
CA THR A 37 19.11 13.36 -8.60
C THR A 37 19.68 12.59 -9.79
N LEU A 38 19.82 11.27 -9.68
CA LEU A 38 20.39 10.44 -10.75
C LEU A 38 19.39 10.24 -11.90
N PRO A 39 19.87 10.05 -13.14
CA PRO A 39 19.00 9.67 -14.25
C PRO A 39 18.47 8.24 -14.06
N ALA A 40 17.33 7.95 -14.70
CA ALA A 40 16.83 6.58 -14.78
C ALA A 40 17.88 5.65 -15.45
N PRO A 41 18.02 4.38 -15.00
CA PRO A 41 17.21 3.71 -13.97
C PRO A 41 17.74 3.88 -12.53
N PHE A 42 18.80 4.68 -12.31
CA PHE A 42 19.47 4.73 -11.00
C PHE A 42 18.61 5.36 -9.91
N ASN A 43 17.78 6.35 -10.25
CA ASN A 43 16.80 6.93 -9.32
C ASN A 43 15.68 5.97 -8.91
N GLU A 44 15.54 4.82 -9.57
CA GLU A 44 14.58 3.77 -9.23
C GLU A 44 15.19 2.68 -8.34
N LEU A 45 16.48 2.76 -7.99
CA LEU A 45 17.13 1.76 -7.13
C LEU A 45 16.58 1.76 -5.70
N LEU A 46 16.09 2.90 -5.23
CA LEU A 46 15.43 3.01 -3.94
C LEU A 46 13.93 3.28 -4.13
N PRO A 47 13.06 2.70 -3.29
CA PRO A 47 11.67 3.07 -3.26
C PRO A 47 11.52 4.57 -2.91
N PRO A 48 10.50 5.25 -3.47
CA PRO A 48 10.20 6.62 -3.10
C PRO A 48 9.91 6.75 -1.61
N VAL A 49 10.22 7.91 -1.03
CA VAL A 49 9.79 8.25 0.31
C VAL A 49 8.39 8.83 0.25
N PHE A 50 7.49 8.27 1.05
CA PHE A 50 6.13 8.77 1.20
C PHE A 50 5.97 9.41 2.58
N GLN A 51 5.19 10.48 2.63
CA GLN A 51 4.87 11.13 3.90
C GLN A 51 4.04 10.20 4.78
N ASN A 52 4.15 10.34 6.11
CA ASN A 52 3.33 9.58 7.04
C ASN A 52 1.98 10.29 7.29
N ASN A 53 1.16 10.39 6.25
CA ASN A 53 -0.18 10.99 6.26
C ASN A 53 -1.04 10.35 5.16
N LEU A 54 -2.32 10.71 5.09
CA LEU A 54 -3.27 10.11 4.15
C LEU A 54 -2.80 10.15 2.68
N ASP A 55 -2.29 11.29 2.21
CA ASP A 55 -1.77 11.42 0.85
C ASP A 55 -0.58 10.49 0.60
N GLY A 56 0.38 10.44 1.53
CA GLY A 56 1.54 9.57 1.44
C GLY A 56 1.17 8.09 1.53
N TRP A 57 0.21 7.71 2.38
CA TRP A 57 -0.25 6.32 2.48
C TRP A 57 -0.93 5.85 1.19
N ILE A 58 -1.79 6.68 0.58
CA ILE A 58 -2.42 6.33 -0.70
C ILE A 58 -1.37 6.21 -1.81
N LYS A 59 -0.43 7.15 -1.89
CA LYS A 59 0.65 7.10 -2.89
C LYS A 59 1.56 5.89 -2.70
N ASN A 60 1.86 5.53 -1.46
CA ASN A 60 2.66 4.33 -1.16
C ASN A 60 1.89 3.06 -1.55
N ALA A 61 0.60 2.97 -1.20
CA ALA A 61 -0.23 1.84 -1.59
C ALA A 61 -0.32 1.70 -3.12
N LEU A 62 -0.52 2.80 -3.85
CA LEU A 62 -0.49 2.81 -5.32
C LEU A 62 0.86 2.36 -5.87
N TYR A 63 1.97 2.79 -5.27
CA TYR A 63 3.31 2.36 -5.67
C TYR A 63 3.45 0.82 -5.54
N VAL A 64 3.05 0.26 -4.41
CA VAL A 64 3.08 -1.20 -4.18
C VAL A 64 2.12 -1.93 -5.12
N MET A 65 0.88 -1.45 -5.24
CA MET A 65 -0.15 -2.01 -6.11
C MET A 65 0.30 -2.08 -7.58
N ASN A 66 0.93 -1.02 -8.09
CA ASN A 66 1.44 -0.97 -9.46
C ASN A 66 2.53 -2.02 -9.71
N LYS A 67 3.37 -2.34 -8.72
CA LYS A 67 4.39 -3.40 -8.83
C LYS A 67 3.76 -4.79 -8.93
N GLN A 68 2.58 -4.96 -8.35
CA GLN A 68 1.83 -6.22 -8.31
C GLN A 68 0.71 -6.30 -9.36
N GLY A 69 0.59 -5.28 -10.23
CA GLY A 69 -0.46 -5.24 -11.25
C GLY A 69 -1.87 -5.05 -10.71
N ILE A 70 -2.04 -4.53 -9.49
CA ILE A 70 -3.34 -4.29 -8.87
C ILE A 70 -3.85 -2.91 -9.33
N PRO A 71 -5.01 -2.84 -10.03
CA PRO A 71 -5.54 -1.58 -10.53
C PRO A 71 -6.16 -0.71 -9.41
N GLY A 72 -6.01 0.60 -9.56
CA GLY A 72 -6.70 1.60 -8.75
C GLY A 72 -6.18 3.01 -8.99
N SER A 73 -7.01 4.01 -8.67
CA SER A 73 -6.63 5.42 -8.74
C SER A 73 -6.57 6.06 -7.35
N TYR A 74 -5.82 7.16 -7.24
CA TYR A 74 -5.77 7.96 -6.01
C TYR A 74 -7.17 8.41 -5.60
N ASP A 75 -7.96 8.95 -6.52
CA ASP A 75 -9.29 9.47 -6.25
C ASP A 75 -10.27 8.36 -5.87
N GLY A 76 -10.17 7.19 -6.51
CA GLY A 76 -10.94 6.00 -6.15
C GLY A 76 -10.65 5.56 -4.72
N ILE A 77 -9.38 5.43 -4.37
CA ILE A 77 -8.96 5.06 -3.00
C ILE A 77 -9.41 6.12 -2.00
N PHE A 78 -9.09 7.39 -2.23
CA PHE A 78 -9.42 8.51 -1.36
C PHE A 78 -10.94 8.58 -1.09
N ARG A 79 -11.76 8.50 -2.14
CA ARG A 79 -13.23 8.51 -2.03
C ARG A 79 -13.73 7.41 -1.10
N ASN A 80 -13.23 6.19 -1.28
CA ASN A 80 -13.65 5.07 -0.44
C ASN A 80 -13.15 5.26 1.00
N ILE A 81 -11.90 5.67 1.24
CA ILE A 81 -11.37 5.91 2.59
C ILE A 81 -12.22 6.93 3.37
N ILE A 82 -12.56 8.05 2.73
CA ILE A 82 -13.35 9.11 3.39
C ILE A 82 -14.74 8.59 3.76
N ARG A 83 -15.36 7.74 2.93
CA ARG A 83 -16.64 7.13 3.24
C ARG A 83 -16.55 6.11 4.38
N GLU A 84 -15.54 5.26 4.36
CA GLU A 84 -15.42 4.11 5.28
C GLU A 84 -14.92 4.51 6.67
N SER A 85 -13.96 5.44 6.76
CA SER A 85 -13.27 5.75 8.03
C SER A 85 -13.07 7.23 8.30
N GLY A 86 -13.43 8.11 7.36
CA GLY A 86 -13.07 9.53 7.43
C GLY A 86 -11.55 9.78 7.43
N GLY A 87 -10.74 8.79 6.98
CA GLY A 87 -9.29 8.87 7.01
C GLY A 87 -8.64 8.40 8.33
N ASN A 88 -9.39 7.78 9.23
CA ASN A 88 -8.85 7.24 10.48
C ASN A 88 -8.27 5.82 10.29
N PRO A 89 -6.94 5.63 10.34
CA PRO A 89 -6.34 4.31 10.16
C PRO A 89 -6.63 3.35 11.32
N GLN A 90 -7.14 3.83 12.45
CA GLN A 90 -7.50 3.04 13.63
C GLN A 90 -9.03 2.83 13.74
N ALA A 91 -9.80 3.10 12.67
CA ALA A 91 -11.23 2.89 12.68
C ALA A 91 -11.58 1.39 12.86
N ILE A 92 -12.61 1.10 13.65
CA ILE A 92 -13.14 -0.25 13.87
C ILE A 92 -14.67 -0.18 13.95
N ASN A 93 -15.35 -1.04 13.21
CA ASN A 93 -16.80 -1.19 13.32
C ASN A 93 -17.17 -2.29 14.32
N LEU A 94 -17.96 -1.95 15.34
CA LEU A 94 -18.37 -2.87 16.40
C LEU A 94 -19.87 -3.19 16.40
N TYR A 95 -20.60 -2.75 15.37
CA TYR A 95 -22.07 -2.78 15.39
C TYR A 95 -22.71 -3.73 14.37
N ASP A 96 -21.97 -4.17 13.35
CA ASP A 96 -22.53 -4.99 12.26
C ASP A 96 -22.49 -6.50 12.56
N SER A 97 -22.93 -7.30 11.58
CA SER A 97 -22.93 -8.76 11.68
C SER A 97 -21.52 -9.35 11.78
N ASN A 98 -20.51 -8.70 11.21
CA ASN A 98 -19.13 -9.15 11.29
C ASN A 98 -18.59 -8.93 12.70
N ALA A 99 -18.87 -7.77 13.30
CA ALA A 99 -18.57 -7.50 14.69
C ALA A 99 -19.27 -8.47 15.64
N ALA A 100 -20.56 -8.78 15.40
CA ALA A 100 -21.29 -9.79 16.16
C ALA A 100 -20.68 -11.21 16.01
N ALA A 101 -20.07 -11.49 14.86
CA ALA A 101 -19.31 -12.72 14.61
C ALA A 101 -17.85 -12.68 15.12
N GLY A 102 -17.42 -11.60 15.78
CA GLY A 102 -16.07 -11.44 16.32
C GLY A 102 -14.98 -11.12 15.29
N ILE A 103 -15.38 -10.73 14.06
CA ILE A 103 -14.47 -10.39 12.95
C ILE A 103 -14.76 -8.96 12.44
N PRO A 104 -14.69 -7.94 13.30
CA PRO A 104 -15.06 -6.57 12.93
C PRO A 104 -14.22 -6.03 11.76
N SER A 105 -14.82 -5.16 10.96
CA SER A 105 -14.14 -4.37 9.94
C SER A 105 -13.20 -3.33 10.55
N LYS A 106 -12.01 -3.15 9.95
CA LYS A 106 -10.92 -2.35 10.52
C LYS A 106 -10.18 -1.50 9.48
N GLY A 107 -9.58 -0.42 9.97
CA GLY A 107 -8.65 0.43 9.24
C GLY A 107 -9.31 1.35 8.21
N LEU A 108 -8.48 1.91 7.32
CA LEU A 108 -8.88 2.99 6.41
C LEU A 108 -10.04 2.62 5.48
N LEU A 109 -10.08 1.37 5.01
CA LEU A 109 -11.09 0.85 4.09
C LEU A 109 -11.99 -0.22 4.72
N GLN A 110 -12.01 -0.32 6.05
CA GLN A 110 -12.95 -1.16 6.81
C GLN A 110 -12.95 -2.64 6.32
N VAL A 111 -11.75 -3.22 6.19
CA VAL A 111 -11.56 -4.62 5.79
C VAL A 111 -11.65 -5.54 7.01
N ILE A 112 -12.25 -6.73 6.87
CA ILE A 112 -12.25 -7.78 7.91
C ILE A 112 -10.99 -8.65 7.84
N ASP A 113 -10.58 -9.25 8.97
CA ASP A 113 -9.34 -10.05 9.03
C ASP A 113 -9.25 -11.16 7.97
N PRO A 114 -10.30 -11.96 7.69
CA PRO A 114 -10.23 -13.01 6.66
C PRO A 114 -9.96 -12.45 5.26
N THR A 115 -10.55 -11.30 4.91
CA THR A 115 -10.34 -10.65 3.62
C THR A 115 -8.93 -10.05 3.56
N PHE A 116 -8.48 -9.39 4.63
CA PHE A 116 -7.12 -8.85 4.68
C PHE A 116 -6.07 -9.95 4.47
N GLN A 117 -6.23 -11.09 5.13
CA GLN A 117 -5.31 -12.22 4.98
C GLN A 117 -5.34 -12.82 3.57
N ALA A 118 -6.54 -13.00 2.99
CA ALA A 118 -6.68 -13.59 1.67
C ALA A 118 -6.17 -12.70 0.53
N TYR A 119 -6.21 -11.38 0.71
CA TYR A 119 -5.83 -10.38 -0.30
C TYR A 119 -4.61 -9.55 0.08
N HIS A 120 -3.84 -9.99 1.08
CA HIS A 120 -2.59 -9.33 1.48
C HIS A 120 -1.67 -9.15 0.27
N VAL A 121 -0.97 -8.01 0.25
CA VAL A 121 -0.08 -7.65 -0.86
C VAL A 121 1.36 -7.71 -0.38
N GLU A 122 2.17 -8.53 -1.05
CA GLU A 122 3.58 -8.70 -0.72
C GLU A 122 4.34 -7.36 -0.73
N GLY A 123 5.19 -7.16 0.27
CA GLY A 123 5.89 -5.91 0.50
C GLY A 123 5.17 -4.93 1.44
N THR A 124 4.01 -5.32 2.01
CA THR A 124 3.31 -4.54 3.04
C THR A 124 3.28 -5.25 4.40
N SER A 125 2.96 -4.50 5.46
CA SER A 125 2.81 -5.03 6.82
C SER A 125 1.72 -6.09 6.90
N TRP A 126 1.81 -7.00 7.88
CA TRP A 126 0.72 -7.92 8.25
C TRP A 126 -0.21 -7.35 9.32
N ASP A 127 0.02 -6.11 9.75
CA ASP A 127 -0.92 -5.38 10.60
C ASP A 127 -2.06 -4.78 9.75
N ILE A 128 -3.30 -5.18 10.04
CA ILE A 128 -4.49 -4.67 9.35
C ILE A 128 -4.71 -3.17 9.57
N TYR A 129 -4.14 -2.58 10.61
CA TYR A 129 -4.19 -1.15 10.88
C TYR A 129 -3.05 -0.37 10.22
N ASP A 130 -2.06 -1.06 9.62
CA ASP A 130 -1.08 -0.37 8.77
C ASP A 130 -1.82 0.22 7.56
N PRO A 131 -1.73 1.54 7.35
CA PRO A 131 -2.56 2.22 6.35
C PRO A 131 -2.25 1.74 4.93
N VAL A 132 -0.99 1.42 4.63
CA VAL A 132 -0.57 0.98 3.30
C VAL A 132 -1.05 -0.45 3.05
N ALA A 133 -0.87 -1.35 4.01
CA ALA A 133 -1.34 -2.73 3.93
C ALA A 133 -2.88 -2.80 3.81
N ASN A 134 -3.60 -2.02 4.64
CA ASN A 134 -5.06 -1.97 4.61
C ASN A 134 -5.57 -1.50 3.24
N ILE A 135 -4.98 -0.43 2.68
CA ILE A 135 -5.34 0.07 1.34
C ILE A 135 -5.03 -0.97 0.27
N ALA A 136 -3.82 -1.53 0.27
CA ALA A 136 -3.38 -2.48 -0.74
C ALA A 136 -4.25 -3.74 -0.75
N ALA A 137 -4.55 -4.32 0.42
CA ALA A 137 -5.39 -5.51 0.54
C ALA A 137 -6.84 -5.24 0.10
N ALA A 138 -7.43 -4.10 0.50
CA ALA A 138 -8.77 -3.71 0.06
C ALA A 138 -8.85 -3.52 -1.45
N CYS A 139 -7.85 -2.88 -2.06
CA CYS A 139 -7.81 -2.66 -3.50
C CYS A 139 -7.60 -3.97 -4.27
N ASN A 140 -6.80 -4.89 -3.72
CA ASN A 140 -6.62 -6.22 -4.29
C ASN A 140 -7.95 -7.02 -4.28
N TYR A 141 -8.68 -6.98 -3.16
CA TYR A 141 -10.02 -7.53 -3.09
C TYR A 141 -10.97 -6.88 -4.11
N ALA A 142 -10.97 -5.55 -4.20
CA ALA A 142 -11.82 -4.82 -5.13
C ALA A 142 -11.48 -5.11 -6.60
N ALA A 143 -10.19 -5.26 -6.93
CA ALA A 143 -9.74 -5.68 -8.25
C ALA A 143 -10.28 -7.07 -8.61
N HIS A 144 -10.18 -8.03 -7.69
CA HIS A 144 -10.69 -9.38 -7.92
C HIS A 144 -12.23 -9.41 -8.06
N ARG A 145 -12.96 -8.60 -7.27
CA ARG A 145 -14.42 -8.65 -7.22
C ARG A 145 -15.12 -7.73 -8.23
N TYR A 146 -14.52 -6.59 -8.54
CA TYR A 146 -15.12 -5.47 -9.30
C TYR A 146 -14.21 -4.93 -10.40
N GLY A 147 -13.01 -5.48 -10.59
CA GLY A 147 -12.04 -5.04 -11.60
C GLY A 147 -11.15 -3.87 -11.18
N SER A 148 -11.59 -3.02 -10.23
CA SER A 148 -10.79 -1.96 -9.60
C SER A 148 -11.55 -1.38 -8.40
N ILE A 149 -10.81 -0.80 -7.44
CA ILE A 149 -11.37 0.07 -6.40
C ILE A 149 -12.19 1.24 -6.98
N ASP A 150 -11.88 1.66 -8.20
CA ASP A 150 -12.58 2.76 -8.89
C ASP A 150 -14.05 2.43 -9.17
N ASN A 151 -14.36 1.13 -9.29
CA ASN A 151 -15.70 0.61 -9.54
C ASN A 151 -16.50 0.36 -8.25
N VAL A 152 -15.93 0.70 -7.08
CA VAL A 152 -16.60 0.57 -5.78
C VAL A 152 -17.27 1.89 -5.40
N PHE A 153 -18.59 1.84 -5.24
CA PHE A 153 -19.44 3.01 -4.93
C PHE A 153 -20.20 2.89 -3.59
N GLY A 154 -20.15 1.74 -2.92
CA GLY A 154 -20.81 1.48 -1.63
C GLY A 154 -19.88 0.78 -0.64
N ALA A 155 -20.36 0.58 0.59
CA ALA A 155 -19.64 -0.13 1.64
C ALA A 155 -19.40 -1.61 1.28
N TYR A 156 -18.32 -2.17 1.82
CA TYR A 156 -17.92 -3.57 1.64
C TYR A 156 -18.77 -4.56 2.44
#